data_AF-A0A654A081-F1
#
_entry.id   AF-A0A654A081-F1
#
_cell.length_a   1.000
_cell.length_b   1.000
_cell.length_c   1.000
_cell.angle_alpha   90.00
_cell.angle_beta   90.00
_cell.angle_gamma   90.00
#
_symmetry.space_group_name_H-M   'P 1'
#
loop_
_entity.id
_entity.type
_entity.pdbx_description
1 polymer ?
#
loop_
_entity_poly.entity_id
_entity_poly.type
_entity_poly.pdbx_seq_one_letter_code
_entity_poly.pdbx_strand_id
1 'polypeptide(L)'
;MKYSICVLLVLLMSSCASYIDVPKNSINNNSMVFDYGNNENKLKYINKVNASADHDLYYTTHFSITLPKNIVNWNVRNNNFFFEYDDKQIFYIYSSYKNEGQESENWELKDIDYNEVLKYIGEYWDKRKYNENYLYEGHNGRVSKLYTNGKYKILFYNIKTENLQTFIESAKTFNTNL
;
A
#
# COMPACT_ATOMS: atom_id res chain seq x y z
N MET A 1 -30.87 -34.25 12.83
CA MET A 1 -29.46 -33.83 12.58
C MET A 1 -29.15 -33.37 11.14
N LYS A 2 -30.09 -33.29 10.19
CA LYS A 2 -29.80 -32.82 8.81
C LYS A 2 -29.83 -31.29 8.62
N TYR A 3 -30.54 -30.56 9.48
CA TYR A 3 -30.71 -29.10 9.36
C TYR A 3 -29.59 -28.27 10.02
N SER A 4 -28.73 -28.89 10.85
CA SER A 4 -27.67 -28.16 11.57
C SER A 4 -26.44 -27.88 10.68
N ILE A 5 -26.25 -28.66 9.62
CA ILE A 5 -25.13 -28.49 8.67
C ILE A 5 -25.38 -27.30 7.74
N CYS A 6 -26.64 -27.08 7.32
CA CYS A 6 -26.99 -25.96 6.44
C CYS A 6 -26.81 -24.59 7.12
N VAL A 7 -27.06 -24.49 8.43
CA VAL A 7 -26.90 -23.23 9.18
C VAL A 7 -25.41 -22.86 9.32
N LEU A 8 -24.52 -23.85 9.47
CA LEU A 8 -23.07 -23.60 9.50
C LEU A 8 -22.53 -23.12 8.14
N LEU A 9 -23.05 -23.67 7.04
CA LEU A 9 -22.67 -23.30 5.67
C LEU A 9 -23.12 -21.88 5.29
N VAL A 10 -24.27 -21.42 5.80
CA VAL A 10 -24.76 -20.05 5.57
C VAL A 10 -23.99 -19.01 6.40
N LEU A 11 -23.54 -19.38 7.61
CA LEU A 11 -22.70 -18.51 8.46
C LEU A 11 -21.25 -18.36 7.95
N LEU A 12 -20.76 -19.30 7.13
CA LEU A 12 -19.45 -19.19 6.48
C LEU A 12 -19.45 -18.23 5.28
N MET A 13 -20.62 -17.83 4.77
CA MET A 13 -20.73 -16.94 3.60
C MET A 13 -20.98 -15.46 3.97
N SER A 14 -21.00 -15.09 5.25
CA SER A 14 -21.37 -13.74 5.69
C SER A 14 -20.21 -12.82 6.07
N SER A 15 -18.95 -13.23 5.98
CA SER A 15 -17.83 -12.28 6.04
C SER A 15 -17.46 -11.80 4.63
N CYS A 16 -18.38 -11.12 3.95
CA CYS A 16 -17.99 -10.30 2.81
C CYS A 16 -17.08 -9.19 3.33
N ALA A 17 -15.78 -9.29 3.04
CA ALA A 17 -14.87 -8.18 3.23
C ALA A 17 -15.44 -6.96 2.48
N SER A 18 -15.65 -5.85 3.20
CA SER A 18 -16.13 -4.62 2.58
C SER A 18 -14.94 -3.89 2.00
N TYR A 19 -14.76 -4.00 0.69
CA TYR A 19 -13.73 -3.26 -0.03
C TYR A 19 -14.20 -1.82 -0.28
N ILE A 20 -13.30 -0.86 -0.06
CA ILE A 20 -13.62 0.57 -0.19
C ILE A 20 -13.48 1.06 -1.63
N ASP A 21 -12.78 0.31 -2.48
CA ASP A 21 -12.52 0.65 -3.88
C ASP A 21 -13.64 0.19 -4.81
N VAL A 22 -14.89 0.54 -4.50
CA VAL A 22 -16.05 0.18 -5.35
C VAL A 22 -15.97 0.90 -6.70
N PRO A 23 -16.12 0.20 -7.85
CA PRO A 23 -16.01 0.82 -9.16
C PRO A 23 -16.96 2.01 -9.37
N LYS A 24 -16.52 3.01 -10.13
CA LYS A 24 -17.23 4.28 -10.42
C LYS A 24 -17.29 5.28 -9.26
N ASN A 25 -16.82 4.90 -8.07
CA ASN A 25 -16.48 5.88 -7.05
C ASN A 25 -15.07 6.42 -7.31
N SER A 26 -14.83 7.65 -6.90
CA SER A 26 -13.50 8.24 -6.93
C SER A 26 -13.34 9.29 -5.84
N ILE A 27 -12.09 9.60 -5.53
CA ILE A 27 -11.74 10.74 -4.71
C ILE A 27 -11.07 11.74 -5.61
N ASN A 28 -11.61 12.95 -5.70
CA ASN A 28 -11.02 14.02 -6.47
C ASN A 28 -10.98 15.29 -5.60
N ASN A 29 -9.79 15.71 -5.22
CA ASN A 29 -9.57 16.94 -4.47
C ASN A 29 -8.25 17.61 -4.90
N ASN A 30 -7.95 18.75 -4.27
CA ASN A 30 -6.76 19.56 -4.61
C ASN A 30 -5.42 18.86 -4.38
N SER A 31 -5.40 17.72 -3.68
CA SER A 31 -4.21 16.99 -3.31
C SER A 31 -4.06 15.66 -4.06
N MET A 32 -5.15 15.06 -4.53
CA MET A 32 -5.12 13.79 -5.25
C MET A 32 -6.37 13.50 -6.08
N VAL A 33 -6.17 12.67 -7.10
CA VAL A 33 -7.22 11.98 -7.84
C VAL A 33 -7.02 10.47 -7.62
N PHE A 34 -8.03 9.78 -7.12
CA PHE A 34 -8.01 8.34 -6.90
C PHE A 34 -9.25 7.70 -7.53
N ASP A 35 -9.06 7.09 -8.70
CA ASP A 35 -10.12 6.47 -9.47
C ASP A 35 -10.21 4.98 -9.17
N TYR A 36 -11.38 4.53 -8.69
CA TYR A 36 -11.64 3.11 -8.47
C TYR A 36 -12.19 2.48 -9.74
N GLY A 37 -11.31 1.78 -10.47
CA GLY A 37 -11.65 1.08 -11.71
C GLY A 37 -12.22 -0.32 -11.46
N ASN A 38 -12.57 -1.01 -12.55
CA ASN A 38 -13.09 -2.38 -12.48
C ASN A 38 -11.98 -3.40 -12.15
N ASN A 39 -10.80 -3.24 -12.78
CA ASN A 39 -9.71 -4.21 -12.70
C ASN A 39 -8.51 -3.72 -11.89
N GLU A 40 -8.38 -2.41 -11.74
CA GLU A 40 -7.27 -1.73 -11.06
C GLU A 40 -7.76 -0.38 -10.55
N ASN A 41 -7.03 0.19 -9.60
CA ASN A 41 -7.27 1.55 -9.13
C ASN A 41 -6.14 2.47 -9.64
N LYS A 42 -6.45 3.74 -9.91
CA LYS A 42 -5.46 4.71 -10.41
C LYS A 42 -5.35 5.86 -9.44
N LEU A 43 -4.18 6.03 -8.85
CA LEU A 43 -3.88 7.15 -7.96
C LEU A 43 -2.98 8.15 -8.68
N LYS A 44 -3.33 9.43 -8.59
CA LYS A 44 -2.51 10.58 -8.96
C LYS A 44 -2.41 11.51 -7.76
N TYR A 45 -1.23 11.61 -7.16
CA TYR A 45 -0.93 12.54 -6.08
C TYR A 45 -0.36 13.85 -6.66
N ILE A 46 -1.05 14.96 -6.41
CA ILE A 46 -0.81 16.28 -7.01
C ILE A 46 -0.76 17.41 -5.96
N ASN A 47 -0.51 17.05 -4.70
CA ASN A 47 -0.52 18.00 -3.60
C ASN A 47 0.50 19.13 -3.82
N LYS A 48 0.02 20.37 -3.70
CA LYS A 48 0.84 21.58 -3.86
C LYS A 48 1.42 22.10 -2.55
N VAL A 49 1.00 21.54 -1.41
CA VAL A 49 1.49 21.92 -0.09
C VAL A 49 2.87 21.30 0.12
N ASN A 50 3.89 22.13 0.32
CA ASN A 50 5.25 21.73 0.67
C ASN A 50 5.37 21.56 2.19
N ALA A 51 6.36 20.79 2.63
CA ALA A 51 6.70 20.71 4.05
C ALA A 51 7.82 21.71 4.40
N SER A 52 7.84 22.16 5.65
CA SER A 52 8.88 23.01 6.20
C SER A 52 9.30 22.48 7.55
N ALA A 53 10.60 22.36 7.79
CA ALA A 53 11.14 22.08 9.11
C ALA A 53 12.32 23.02 9.34
N ASP A 54 12.35 23.65 10.51
CA ASP A 54 13.31 24.70 10.87
C ASP A 54 13.36 25.84 9.83
N HIS A 55 14.38 25.81 8.97
CA HIS A 55 14.61 26.79 7.89
C HIS A 55 14.62 26.17 6.49
N ASP A 56 14.39 24.85 6.38
CA ASP A 56 14.43 24.13 5.12
C ASP A 56 13.01 23.92 4.55
N LEU A 57 12.91 24.07 3.23
CA LEU A 57 11.70 23.79 2.45
C LEU A 57 11.84 22.46 1.73
N TYR A 58 10.86 21.59 1.90
CA TYR A 58 10.79 20.27 1.29
C TYR A 58 9.66 20.23 0.26
N TYR A 59 10.05 20.11 -1.00
CA TYR A 59 9.11 20.20 -2.12
C TYR A 59 8.41 18.88 -2.36
N THR A 60 7.07 18.90 -2.33
CA THR A 60 6.26 17.70 -2.51
C THR A 60 6.44 17.11 -3.91
N THR A 61 6.68 15.79 -3.96
CA THR A 61 6.79 15.05 -5.22
C THR A 61 5.41 14.58 -5.66
N HIS A 62 5.02 14.96 -6.88
CA HIS A 62 3.82 14.44 -7.52
C HIS A 62 4.13 13.07 -8.10
N PHE A 63 3.19 12.14 -8.01
CA PHE A 63 3.33 10.84 -8.65
C PHE A 63 1.98 10.26 -9.06
N SER A 64 2.01 9.34 -10.01
CA SER A 64 0.90 8.45 -10.32
C SER A 64 1.30 7.01 -10.16
N ILE A 65 0.35 6.16 -9.82
CA ILE A 65 0.54 4.72 -9.72
C ILE A 65 -0.80 4.00 -9.94
N THR A 66 -0.72 2.81 -10.53
CA THR A 66 -1.81 1.83 -10.57
C THR A 66 -1.70 0.90 -9.36
N LEU A 67 -2.81 0.62 -8.70
CA LEU A 67 -2.89 -0.24 -7.52
C LEU A 67 -3.83 -1.43 -7.79
N PRO A 68 -3.55 -2.61 -7.19
CA PRO A 68 -4.47 -3.74 -7.22
C PRO A 68 -5.84 -3.40 -6.62
N LYS A 69 -6.86 -4.18 -7.01
CA LYS A 69 -8.22 -4.14 -6.44
C LYS A 69 -8.29 -4.74 -5.04
N ASN A 70 -9.45 -4.55 -4.40
CA ASN A 70 -9.84 -5.12 -3.11
C ASN A 70 -9.11 -4.44 -1.94
N ILE A 71 -9.04 -3.10 -2.01
CA ILE A 71 -8.49 -2.30 -0.93
C ILE A 71 -9.50 -2.33 0.22
N VAL A 72 -9.05 -2.76 1.39
CA VAL A 72 -9.83 -2.77 2.64
C VAL A 72 -9.73 -1.41 3.33
N ASN A 73 -8.55 -0.80 3.30
CA ASN A 73 -8.31 0.50 3.89
C ASN A 73 -7.13 1.19 3.19
N TRP A 74 -7.10 2.52 3.19
CA TRP A 74 -5.88 3.24 2.84
C TRP A 74 -5.70 4.48 3.72
N ASN A 75 -4.46 4.90 3.91
CA ASN A 75 -4.11 6.09 4.68
C ASN A 75 -2.94 6.82 4.03
N VAL A 76 -2.98 8.14 4.09
CA VAL A 76 -1.86 9.00 3.71
C VAL A 76 -1.43 9.81 4.91
N ARG A 77 -0.12 9.84 5.15
CA ARG A 77 0.50 10.67 6.18
C ARG A 77 1.82 11.22 5.65
N ASN A 78 1.87 12.53 5.42
CA ASN A 78 3.00 13.19 4.77
C ASN A 78 3.28 12.51 3.41
N ASN A 79 4.50 12.01 3.22
CA ASN A 79 4.95 11.30 2.02
C ASN A 79 4.76 9.78 2.07
N ASN A 80 4.03 9.29 3.08
CA ASN A 80 3.77 7.86 3.29
C ASN A 80 2.35 7.54 2.87
N PHE A 81 2.20 6.54 2.01
CA PHE A 81 0.94 6.06 1.48
C PHE A 81 0.81 4.58 1.81
N PHE A 82 -0.24 4.21 2.51
CA PHE A 82 -0.51 2.84 2.96
C PHE A 82 -1.79 2.36 2.29
N PHE A 83 -1.72 1.26 1.55
CA PHE A 83 -2.88 0.58 0.98
C PHE A 83 -2.93 -0.83 1.56
N GLU A 84 -4.02 -1.13 2.26
CA GLU A 84 -4.22 -2.38 2.97
C GLU A 84 -5.24 -3.25 2.25
N TYR A 85 -4.91 -4.53 2.15
CA TYR A 85 -5.69 -5.59 1.52
C TYR A 85 -5.96 -6.70 2.54
N ASP A 86 -6.77 -7.69 2.15
CA ASP A 86 -7.12 -8.82 3.00
C ASP A 86 -5.91 -9.52 3.62
N ASP A 87 -6.15 -10.09 4.80
CA ASP A 87 -5.14 -10.74 5.63
C ASP A 87 -3.93 -9.84 5.96
N LYS A 88 -4.16 -8.51 6.03
CA LYS A 88 -3.16 -7.50 6.36
C LYS A 88 -1.97 -7.51 5.39
N GLN A 89 -2.25 -7.73 4.11
CA GLN A 89 -1.33 -7.46 3.01
C GLN A 89 -1.23 -5.94 2.82
N ILE A 90 -0.01 -5.39 2.74
CA ILE A 90 0.18 -3.94 2.62
C ILE A 90 1.03 -3.62 1.40
N PHE A 91 0.54 -2.68 0.59
CA PHE A 91 1.29 -1.95 -0.43
C PHE A 91 1.60 -0.57 0.13
N TYR A 92 2.86 -0.30 0.43
CA TYR A 92 3.31 0.98 0.99
C TYR A 92 4.14 1.75 -0.03
N ILE A 93 4.01 3.07 -0.06
CA ILE A 93 4.82 3.96 -0.89
C ILE A 93 5.39 5.07 -0.01
N TYR A 94 6.71 5.27 -0.10
CA TYR A 94 7.39 6.48 0.31
C TYR A 94 7.72 7.32 -0.93
N SER A 95 7.07 8.49 -1.04
CA SER A 95 7.35 9.46 -2.09
C SER A 95 8.30 10.54 -1.57
N SER A 96 9.62 10.33 -1.69
CA SER A 96 10.65 11.29 -1.25
C SER A 96 10.39 12.69 -1.80
N TYR A 97 10.75 13.73 -1.04
CA TYR A 97 10.67 15.11 -1.50
C TYR A 97 11.58 15.35 -2.72
N LYS A 98 11.25 16.35 -3.56
CA LYS A 98 11.99 16.60 -4.81
C LYS A 98 13.46 16.90 -4.54
N ASN A 99 13.75 17.66 -3.49
CA ASN A 99 15.09 18.04 -3.04
C ASN A 99 15.74 17.06 -2.05
N GLU A 100 15.16 15.87 -1.84
CA GLU A 100 15.72 14.84 -0.95
C GLU A 100 16.14 13.59 -1.75
N GLY A 101 17.39 13.15 -1.50
CA GLY A 101 17.95 11.95 -2.10
C GLY A 101 18.25 12.08 -3.60
N GLN A 102 19.01 11.12 -4.12
CA GLN A 102 19.29 10.99 -5.54
C GLN A 102 18.49 9.83 -6.12
N GLU A 103 17.89 10.08 -7.28
CA GLU A 103 17.16 9.09 -8.04
C GLU A 103 18.12 8.25 -8.88
N SER A 104 18.04 6.93 -8.76
CA SER A 104 18.67 6.00 -9.70
C SER A 104 17.68 5.67 -10.82
N GLU A 105 18.17 5.52 -12.05
CA GLU A 105 17.36 4.95 -13.15
C GLU A 105 17.08 3.45 -12.93
N ASN A 106 17.93 2.79 -12.15
CA ASN A 106 17.84 1.36 -11.87
C ASN A 106 16.94 1.11 -10.66
N TRP A 107 15.72 0.63 -10.91
CA TRP A 107 14.85 0.08 -9.89
C TRP A 107 15.24 -1.35 -9.55
N GLU A 108 15.30 -1.64 -8.25
CA GLU A 108 15.70 -2.94 -7.72
C GLU A 108 14.59 -3.51 -6.85
N LEU A 109 14.34 -4.83 -6.98
CA LEU A 109 13.47 -5.59 -6.09
C LEU A 109 14.34 -6.39 -5.12
N LYS A 110 14.22 -6.11 -3.82
CA LYS A 110 15.05 -6.69 -2.76
C LYS A 110 14.21 -7.48 -1.78
N ASP A 111 14.80 -8.53 -1.24
CA ASP A 111 14.35 -9.10 0.03
C ASP A 111 14.57 -8.08 1.14
N ILE A 112 13.64 -8.04 2.09
CA ILE A 112 13.68 -7.12 3.21
C ILE A 112 13.42 -7.87 4.51
N ASP A 113 14.23 -7.60 5.53
CA ASP A 113 14.05 -8.18 6.85
C ASP A 113 12.97 -7.46 7.66
N TYR A 114 12.50 -8.12 8.70
CA TYR A 114 11.42 -7.61 9.54
C TYR A 114 11.76 -6.30 10.27
N ASN A 115 12.99 -6.15 10.75
CA ASN A 115 13.41 -4.93 11.44
C ASN A 115 13.46 -3.75 10.48
N GLU A 116 13.83 -3.98 9.22
CA GLU A 116 13.79 -2.96 8.18
C GLU A 116 12.35 -2.62 7.79
N VAL A 117 11.45 -3.62 7.67
CA VAL A 117 10.01 -3.41 7.45
C VAL A 117 9.42 -2.48 8.52
N LEU A 118 9.72 -2.70 9.79
CA LEU A 118 9.19 -1.91 10.91
C LEU A 118 9.51 -0.41 10.79
N LYS A 119 10.62 -0.04 10.16
CA LYS A 119 10.97 1.38 9.91
C LYS A 119 9.97 2.09 9.00
N TYR A 120 9.26 1.35 8.15
CA TYR A 120 8.30 1.90 7.18
C TYR A 120 6.86 1.84 7.69
N ILE A 121 6.48 0.77 8.40
CA ILE A 121 5.08 0.51 8.74
C ILE A 121 4.77 0.43 10.25
N GLY A 122 5.78 0.51 11.12
CA GLY A 122 5.59 0.39 12.58
C GLY A 122 4.60 1.41 13.14
N GLU A 123 4.77 2.69 12.80
CA GLU A 123 3.83 3.74 13.25
C GLU A 123 2.40 3.52 12.70
N TYR A 124 2.28 3.00 11.47
CA TYR A 124 0.97 2.65 10.90
C TYR A 124 0.33 1.51 11.70
N TRP A 125 1.07 0.48 12.06
CA TRP A 125 0.57 -0.63 12.88
C TRP A 125 0.14 -0.24 14.27
N ASP A 126 0.94 0.58 14.96
CA ASP A 126 0.59 1.09 16.29
C ASP A 126 -0.78 1.77 16.27
N LYS A 127 -0.99 2.62 15.25
CA LYS A 127 -2.28 3.31 15.04
C LYS A 127 -3.42 2.34 14.72
N ARG A 128 -3.13 1.28 13.96
CA ARG A 128 -4.10 0.22 13.62
C ARG A 128 -4.32 -0.78 14.75
N LYS A 129 -3.50 -0.73 15.82
CA LYS A 129 -3.49 -1.66 16.96
C LYS A 129 -3.32 -3.12 16.52
N TYR A 130 -2.44 -3.35 15.56
CA TYR A 130 -2.15 -4.71 15.09
C TYR A 130 -1.25 -5.44 16.10
N ASN A 131 -1.59 -6.70 16.38
CA ASN A 131 -0.73 -7.57 17.20
C ASN A 131 0.38 -8.12 16.30
N GLU A 132 1.60 -7.63 16.51
CA GLU A 132 2.79 -7.94 15.70
C GLU A 132 3.15 -9.43 15.70
N ASN A 133 2.98 -10.11 16.85
CA ASN A 133 3.34 -11.53 17.00
C ASN A 133 2.52 -12.44 16.07
N TYR A 134 1.24 -12.11 15.87
CA TYR A 134 0.33 -12.90 15.01
C TYR A 134 0.70 -12.83 13.52
N LEU A 135 1.36 -11.74 13.09
CA LEU A 135 1.73 -11.51 11.69
C LEU A 135 3.16 -11.91 11.34
N TYR A 136 3.95 -12.31 12.33
CA TYR A 136 5.33 -12.74 12.09
C TYR A 136 5.46 -14.26 12.14
N GLU A 137 4.77 -14.91 13.08
CA GLU A 137 4.95 -16.35 13.35
C GLU A 137 4.14 -17.28 12.42
N GLY A 138 3.21 -16.74 11.62
CA GLY A 138 2.19 -17.53 10.91
C GLY A 138 2.42 -17.86 9.43
N HIS A 139 3.53 -17.45 8.81
CA HIS A 139 3.49 -17.14 7.37
C HIS A 139 4.19 -18.14 6.43
N ASN A 140 3.70 -19.37 6.37
CA ASN A 140 3.96 -20.23 5.21
C ASN A 140 3.34 -19.59 3.95
N GLY A 141 4.13 -19.41 2.90
CA GLY A 141 3.64 -18.93 1.59
C GLY A 141 3.41 -17.41 1.49
N ARG A 142 4.04 -16.60 2.34
CA ARG A 142 4.01 -15.14 2.22
C ARG A 142 5.41 -14.56 2.11
N VAL A 143 5.49 -13.39 1.50
CA VAL A 143 6.75 -12.70 1.23
C VAL A 143 6.63 -11.20 1.48
N SER A 144 7.74 -10.61 1.88
CA SER A 144 7.90 -9.15 1.94
C SER A 144 9.08 -8.75 1.04
N LYS A 145 8.89 -7.70 0.25
CA LYS A 145 9.90 -7.22 -0.71
C LYS A 145 9.88 -5.70 -0.78
N LEU A 146 11.05 -5.12 -1.05
CA LEU A 146 11.20 -3.69 -1.29
C LEU A 146 11.54 -3.42 -2.75
N TYR A 147 10.71 -2.66 -3.44
CA TYR A 147 10.97 -2.15 -4.78
C TYR A 147 11.38 -0.68 -4.70
N THR A 148 12.60 -0.34 -5.12
CA THR A 148 13.16 0.99 -4.89
C THR A 148 14.21 1.38 -5.93
N ASN A 149 14.35 2.68 -6.17
CA ASN A 149 15.48 3.27 -6.89
C ASN A 149 16.35 4.15 -6.00
N GLY A 150 16.39 3.85 -4.69
CA GLY A 150 17.07 4.64 -3.66
C GLY A 150 16.20 5.79 -3.13
N LYS A 151 15.71 6.64 -4.04
CA LYS A 151 14.87 7.81 -3.69
C LYS A 151 13.46 7.40 -3.28
N TYR A 152 12.73 6.73 -4.17
CA TYR A 152 11.37 6.25 -3.91
C TYR A 152 11.40 4.82 -3.41
N LYS A 153 10.48 4.48 -2.52
CA LYS A 153 10.40 3.15 -1.92
C LYS A 153 8.99 2.63 -1.99
N ILE A 154 8.82 1.41 -2.48
CA ILE A 154 7.55 0.70 -2.51
C ILE A 154 7.74 -0.61 -1.77
N LEU A 155 7.09 -0.76 -0.62
CA LEU A 155 7.16 -1.97 0.20
C LEU A 155 5.93 -2.83 -0.06
N PHE A 156 6.18 -4.09 -0.39
CA PHE A 156 5.20 -5.16 -0.37
C PHE A 156 5.39 -5.90 0.95
N TYR A 157 4.41 -5.82 1.84
CA TYR A 157 4.48 -6.47 3.14
C TYR A 157 3.43 -7.57 3.26
N ASN A 158 3.88 -8.75 3.71
CA ASN A 158 3.02 -9.91 4.01
C ASN A 158 2.15 -10.35 2.82
N ILE A 159 2.67 -10.17 1.61
CA ILE A 159 1.98 -10.52 0.36
C ILE A 159 1.94 -12.03 0.21
N LYS A 160 0.78 -12.58 -0.13
CA LYS A 160 0.66 -13.99 -0.51
C LYS A 160 1.51 -14.23 -1.76
N THR A 161 2.31 -15.29 -1.79
CA THR A 161 3.25 -15.54 -2.90
C THR A 161 2.55 -15.52 -4.27
N GLU A 162 1.33 -16.04 -4.37
CA GLU A 162 0.52 -16.03 -5.60
C GLU A 162 0.11 -14.64 -6.09
N ASN A 163 0.05 -13.64 -5.20
CA ASN A 163 -0.31 -12.25 -5.53
C ASN A 163 0.91 -11.39 -5.84
N LEU A 164 2.13 -11.85 -5.52
CA LEU A 164 3.34 -11.03 -5.56
C LEU A 164 3.55 -10.38 -6.94
N GLN A 165 3.33 -11.12 -8.02
CA GLN A 165 3.53 -10.63 -9.37
C GLN A 165 2.63 -9.42 -9.68
N THR A 166 1.36 -9.46 -9.27
CA THR A 166 0.41 -8.34 -9.45
C THR A 166 0.86 -7.09 -8.70
N PHE A 167 1.43 -7.24 -7.50
CA PHE A 167 1.97 -6.13 -6.72
C PHE A 167 3.23 -5.54 -7.38
N ILE A 168 4.13 -6.38 -7.89
CA ILE A 168 5.31 -5.95 -8.65
C ILE A 168 4.90 -5.18 -9.91
N GLU A 169 3.94 -5.68 -10.68
CA GLU A 169 3.43 -5.02 -11.89
C GLU A 169 2.82 -3.66 -11.57
N SER A 170 2.06 -3.58 -10.49
CA SER A 170 1.49 -2.32 -9.99
C SER A 170 2.60 -1.32 -9.64
N ALA A 171 3.64 -1.74 -8.93
CA ALA A 171 4.75 -0.85 -8.56
C ALA A 171 5.55 -0.34 -9.75
N LYS A 172 5.67 -1.12 -10.84
CA LYS A 172 6.32 -0.68 -12.08
C LYS A 172 5.59 0.47 -12.79
N THR A 173 4.33 0.74 -12.43
CA THR A 173 3.57 1.88 -12.97
C THR A 173 3.84 3.20 -12.24
N PHE A 174 4.64 3.18 -11.17
CA PHE A 174 4.99 4.38 -10.42
C PHE A 174 5.73 5.38 -11.32
N ASN A 175 5.20 6.59 -11.42
CA ASN A 175 5.75 7.64 -12.28
C ASN A 175 5.63 9.00 -11.61
N THR A 176 6.71 9.79 -11.60
CA THR A 176 6.77 11.15 -11.04
C THR A 176 6.73 12.26 -12.09
N ASN A 177 6.74 11.91 -13.38
CA ASN A 177 6.61 12.86 -14.49
C ASN A 177 5.13 13.11 -14.79
N LEU A 178 4.54 14.10 -14.11
CA LEU A 178 3.11 14.44 -14.14
C LEU A 178 2.78 15.86 -14.57
#